data_AF-A0A937WLW4-F1
#
_entry.id   AF-A0A937WLW4-F1
#
_cell.length_a   1.000
_cell.length_b   1.000
_cell.length_c   1.000
_cell.angle_alpha   90.00
_cell.angle_beta   90.00
_cell.angle_gamma   90.00
#
_symmetry.space_group_name_H-M   'P 1'
#
loop_
_entity.id
_entity.type
_entity.pdbx_description
1 polymer ?
#
loop_
_entity_poly.entity_id
_entity_poly.type
_entity_poly.pdbx_seq_one_letter_code
_entity_poly.pdbx_strand_id
1 'polypeptide(L)'
;MAVKCPKCGNANPDNARYCWNDGAILATQAGLHPFRFRSGAVANSLTELGAQVDNHWEEGKYHLYSGDFANWLSGSGRGDLSSIARSLVSQEKNEDIGLEKFLQSFGVDAPPLPKLTVSEASLSFGRVDVNLIASGKYTKQFDLANSGRGYLYGNIASSVSWLQLDTLSFNGNNSTVTATAVRPGKHGTIIIRTNAGIKKVPVTMEPIHPWWKPVLMYGGIGVNLGVIRIIIAMIYLAVYEELDVWAFNKIFSSTSELWFINRIWLISHVIILSIIGAVGSVIWHKTKWGRFAKVFSGAVAGGIVGGIIFFLFLPLDQVFHHISSSSTNGLVKFSWVIIICWGTLGLFIGIAAGVCRWLVRIRRLFFCAIPVGVLCIIFFILWAMGNLTWGNQFANFLISNIKNWF
;
A
#
# COMPACT_ATOMS: atom_id res chain seq x y z
N MET A 1 39.25 -60.91 -18.93
CA MET A 1 37.88 -61.28 -19.31
C MET A 1 36.91 -60.52 -18.43
N ALA A 2 36.12 -59.62 -19.05
CA ALA A 2 35.17 -58.78 -18.34
C ALA A 2 34.18 -59.64 -17.52
N VAL A 3 33.97 -59.30 -16.25
CA VAL A 3 33.02 -59.98 -15.37
C VAL A 3 31.64 -59.38 -15.59
N LYS A 4 30.66 -60.22 -15.96
CA LYS A 4 29.27 -59.78 -16.09
C LYS A 4 28.61 -59.70 -14.72
N CYS A 5 27.87 -58.61 -14.50
CA CYS A 5 27.08 -58.46 -13.29
C CYS A 5 25.97 -59.51 -13.23
N PRO A 6 25.84 -60.27 -12.13
CA PRO A 6 24.76 -61.25 -11.99
C PRO A 6 23.38 -60.59 -11.86
N LYS A 7 23.33 -59.30 -11.48
CA LYS A 7 22.08 -58.54 -11.27
C LYS A 7 21.63 -57.80 -12.53
N CYS A 8 22.49 -56.98 -13.15
CA CYS A 8 22.13 -56.21 -14.35
C CYS A 8 22.74 -56.70 -15.68
N GLY A 9 23.63 -57.70 -15.67
CA GLY A 9 24.24 -58.25 -16.89
C GLY A 9 25.34 -57.39 -17.53
N ASN A 10 25.59 -56.17 -17.04
CA ASN A 10 26.64 -55.30 -17.58
C ASN A 10 28.03 -55.91 -17.41
N ALA A 11 28.89 -55.70 -18.43
CA ALA A 11 30.29 -56.09 -18.39
C ALA A 11 31.08 -55.09 -17.53
N ASN A 12 31.90 -55.60 -16.62
CA ASN A 12 32.78 -54.81 -15.76
C ASN A 12 34.22 -55.26 -15.96
N PRO A 13 35.22 -54.42 -15.67
CA PRO A 13 36.62 -54.83 -15.68
C PRO A 13 36.88 -56.08 -14.84
N ASP A 14 37.85 -56.89 -15.24
CA ASP A 14 38.20 -58.16 -14.60
C ASP A 14 38.51 -58.03 -13.09
N ASN A 15 38.97 -56.84 -12.67
CA ASN A 15 39.30 -56.50 -11.29
C ASN A 15 38.17 -55.74 -10.56
N ALA A 16 37.01 -55.53 -11.20
CA ALA A 16 35.90 -54.86 -10.58
C ALA A 16 35.26 -55.78 -9.53
N ARG A 17 35.21 -55.33 -8.28
CA ARG A 17 34.54 -56.06 -7.17
C ARG A 17 33.06 -55.74 -7.07
N TYR A 18 32.66 -54.57 -7.57
CA TYR A 18 31.27 -54.13 -7.66
C TYR A 18 30.96 -53.78 -9.10
N CYS A 19 29.70 -54.00 -9.49
CA CYS A 19 29.25 -53.53 -10.77
C CYS A 19 29.26 -52.01 -10.81
N TRP A 20 29.86 -51.44 -11.85
CA TRP A 20 29.92 -49.99 -12.03
C TRP A 20 28.55 -49.37 -12.33
N ASN A 21 27.56 -50.19 -12.70
CA ASN A 21 26.23 -49.74 -13.05
C ASN A 21 25.24 -49.81 -11.88
N ASP A 22 25.13 -50.97 -11.22
CA ASP A 22 24.12 -51.21 -10.17
C ASP A 22 24.71 -51.52 -8.79
N GLY A 23 26.04 -51.45 -8.64
CA GLY A 23 26.73 -51.65 -7.39
C GLY A 23 26.70 -53.07 -6.81
N ALA A 24 26.10 -54.04 -7.52
CA ALA A 24 26.05 -55.41 -7.04
C ALA A 24 27.46 -56.01 -6.94
N ILE A 25 27.68 -56.82 -5.90
CA ILE A 25 28.93 -57.55 -5.69
C ILE A 25 29.13 -58.52 -6.86
N LEU A 26 30.28 -58.41 -7.53
CA LEU A 26 30.69 -59.31 -8.59
C LEU A 26 31.47 -60.46 -7.95
N ALA A 27 30.84 -61.64 -7.90
CA ALA A 27 31.35 -62.94 -7.41
C ALA A 27 32.49 -62.89 -6.37
N THR A 28 32.13 -63.16 -5.10
CA THR A 28 32.96 -63.59 -3.95
C THR A 28 34.48 -63.56 -4.15
N GLN A 29 35.07 -62.38 -4.32
CA GLN A 29 36.47 -62.19 -3.96
C GLN A 29 36.51 -62.00 -2.44
N ALA A 30 36.88 -63.08 -1.74
CA ALA A 30 37.26 -63.02 -0.34
C ALA A 30 38.28 -61.89 -0.14
N GLY A 31 38.00 -60.94 0.76
CA GLY A 31 38.95 -59.85 1.09
C GLY A 31 38.46 -58.42 0.83
N LEU A 32 37.15 -58.16 0.78
CA LEU A 32 36.66 -56.80 0.96
C LEU A 32 36.75 -56.45 2.44
N HIS A 33 37.77 -55.68 2.81
CA HIS A 33 37.87 -55.13 4.16
C HIS A 33 36.75 -54.10 4.32
N PRO A 34 35.84 -54.30 5.30
CA PRO A 34 34.78 -53.34 5.52
C PRO A 34 35.36 -52.01 5.97
N PHE A 35 34.71 -50.92 5.59
CA PHE A 35 35.10 -49.61 6.08
C PHE A 35 34.72 -49.53 7.56
N ARG A 36 35.68 -49.15 8.41
CA ARG A 36 35.44 -48.96 9.85
C ARG A 36 35.56 -47.48 10.17
N PHE A 37 34.48 -46.92 10.69
CA PHE A 37 34.43 -45.57 11.24
C PHE A 37 35.16 -45.50 12.57
N ARG A 38 35.46 -44.28 13.02
CA ARG A 38 36.11 -44.02 14.33
C ARG A 38 35.21 -44.38 15.50
N SER A 39 33.91 -44.17 15.33
CA SER A 39 32.86 -44.66 16.23
C SER A 39 32.84 -46.18 16.39
N GLY A 40 33.52 -46.93 15.53
CA GLY A 40 33.47 -48.40 15.47
C GLY A 40 32.35 -48.93 14.57
N ALA A 41 31.49 -48.06 14.02
CA ALA A 41 30.52 -48.43 13.01
C ALA A 41 31.22 -49.04 11.78
N VAL A 42 30.56 -49.99 11.13
CA VAL A 42 31.14 -50.78 10.04
C VAL A 42 30.21 -50.71 8.83
N ALA A 43 30.80 -50.49 7.64
CA ALA A 43 30.09 -50.53 6.37
C ALA A 43 30.74 -51.57 5.44
N ASN A 44 29.95 -52.56 5.03
CA ASN A 44 30.37 -53.64 4.13
C ASN A 44 30.01 -53.37 2.66
N SER A 45 29.20 -52.33 2.41
CA SER A 45 28.72 -51.93 1.08
C SER A 45 28.62 -50.40 0.97
N LEU A 46 28.41 -49.88 -0.25
CA LEU A 46 28.17 -48.45 -0.46
C LEU A 46 26.84 -47.98 0.15
N THR A 47 25.81 -48.82 0.09
CA THR A 47 24.52 -48.54 0.73
C THR A 47 24.67 -48.45 2.25
N GLU A 48 25.38 -49.41 2.87
CA GLU A 48 25.69 -49.34 4.30
C GLU A 48 26.56 -48.13 4.63
N LEU A 49 27.55 -47.80 3.78
CA LEU A 49 28.38 -46.62 3.97
C LEU A 49 27.52 -45.35 3.99
N GLY A 50 26.61 -45.18 3.03
CA GLY A 50 25.70 -44.04 2.98
C GLY A 50 24.84 -43.92 4.25
N ALA A 51 24.31 -45.04 4.74
CA ALA A 51 23.52 -45.09 5.97
C ALA A 51 24.36 -44.77 7.22
N GLN A 52 25.61 -45.27 7.31
CA GLN A 52 26.50 -44.95 8.42
C GLN A 52 26.95 -43.48 8.39
N VAL A 53 27.19 -42.93 7.20
CA VAL A 53 27.50 -41.49 7.06
C VAL A 53 26.33 -40.63 7.52
N ASP A 54 25.07 -41.00 7.26
CA ASP A 54 23.91 -40.26 7.77
C ASP A 54 23.86 -40.24 9.30
N ASN A 55 24.15 -41.38 9.94
CA ASN A 55 24.15 -41.50 11.40
C ASN A 55 25.36 -40.80 12.04
N HIS A 56 26.46 -40.68 11.30
CA HIS A 56 27.75 -40.16 11.77
C HIS A 56 28.28 -39.08 10.82
N TRP A 57 27.48 -38.05 10.55
CA TRP A 57 27.76 -37.02 9.54
C TRP A 57 29.14 -36.35 9.68
N GLU A 58 29.50 -35.96 10.90
CA GLU A 58 30.80 -35.34 11.20
C GLU A 58 31.98 -36.29 10.94
N GLU A 59 31.83 -37.59 11.26
CA GLU A 59 32.86 -38.58 10.92
C GLU A 59 32.94 -38.81 9.41
N GLY A 60 31.81 -38.78 8.71
CA GLY A 60 31.75 -38.85 7.26
C GLY A 60 32.53 -37.70 6.60
N LYS A 61 32.35 -36.46 7.08
CA LYS A 61 33.12 -35.30 6.60
C LYS A 61 34.60 -35.51 6.81
N TYR A 62 34.97 -35.90 8.03
CA TYR A 62 36.35 -36.19 8.36
C TYR A 62 36.95 -37.22 7.41
N HIS A 63 36.31 -38.37 7.22
CA HIS A 63 36.82 -39.47 6.39
C HIS A 63 36.88 -39.15 4.90
N LEU A 64 35.98 -38.29 4.41
CA LEU A 64 36.06 -37.78 3.04
C LEU A 64 37.29 -36.88 2.87
N TYR A 65 37.44 -35.88 3.74
CA TYR A 65 38.47 -34.85 3.61
C TYR A 65 39.87 -35.31 4.06
N SER A 66 39.96 -36.35 4.91
CA SER A 66 41.22 -37.03 5.22
C SER A 66 41.72 -37.95 4.09
N GLY A 67 40.86 -38.26 3.12
CA GLY A 67 41.14 -39.21 2.03
C GLY A 67 40.89 -40.68 2.37
N ASP A 68 40.36 -40.99 3.55
CA ASP A 68 40.08 -42.37 3.97
C ASP A 68 39.08 -43.05 3.03
N PHE A 69 37.98 -42.35 2.67
CA PHE A 69 37.01 -42.88 1.69
C PHE A 69 37.66 -43.12 0.32
N ALA A 70 38.48 -42.20 -0.16
CA ALA A 70 39.13 -42.35 -1.45
C ALA A 70 40.08 -43.56 -1.47
N ASN A 71 40.85 -43.77 -0.41
CA ASN A 71 41.79 -44.89 -0.30
C ASN A 71 41.05 -46.23 -0.20
N TRP A 72 40.02 -46.31 0.64
CA TRP A 72 39.18 -47.50 0.76
C TRP A 72 38.44 -47.84 -0.55
N LEU A 73 37.87 -46.85 -1.24
CA LEU A 73 37.23 -47.03 -2.54
C LEU A 73 38.21 -47.50 -3.62
N SER A 74 39.43 -46.97 -3.63
CA SER A 74 40.48 -47.43 -4.54
C SER A 74 40.84 -48.90 -4.27
N GLY A 75 41.02 -49.28 -3.00
CA GLY A 75 41.35 -50.66 -2.60
C GLY A 75 40.20 -51.66 -2.83
N SER A 76 38.96 -51.18 -2.87
CA SER A 76 37.78 -51.99 -3.20
C SER A 76 37.47 -52.06 -4.70
N GLY A 77 38.32 -51.49 -5.57
CA GLY A 77 38.14 -51.52 -7.02
C GLY A 77 37.14 -50.49 -7.56
N ARG A 78 36.73 -49.49 -6.75
CA ARG A 78 35.94 -48.32 -7.15
C ARG A 78 36.81 -47.09 -7.34
N GLY A 79 37.77 -47.21 -8.26
CA GLY A 79 38.69 -46.12 -8.63
C GLY A 79 37.98 -44.89 -9.20
N ASP A 80 36.80 -45.07 -9.78
CA ASP A 80 35.87 -44.02 -10.22
C ASP A 80 35.44 -43.13 -9.06
N LEU A 81 34.86 -43.71 -8.01
CA LEU A 81 34.39 -42.98 -6.83
C LEU A 81 35.57 -42.41 -6.02
N SER A 82 36.69 -43.13 -5.98
CA SER A 82 37.93 -42.64 -5.36
C SER A 82 38.41 -41.34 -6.01
N SER A 83 38.38 -41.29 -7.34
CA SER A 83 38.76 -40.09 -8.10
C SER A 83 37.78 -38.94 -7.88
N ILE A 84 36.48 -39.24 -7.84
CA ILE A 84 35.43 -38.25 -7.52
C ILE A 84 35.64 -37.68 -6.11
N ALA A 85 35.88 -38.52 -5.10
CA ALA A 85 36.13 -38.09 -3.73
C ALA A 85 37.31 -37.10 -3.65
N ARG A 86 38.45 -37.44 -4.27
CA ARG A 86 39.62 -36.53 -4.33
C ARG A 86 39.32 -35.23 -5.06
N SER A 87 38.56 -35.29 -6.15
CA SER A 87 38.16 -34.10 -6.90
C SER A 87 37.21 -33.20 -6.12
N LEU A 88 36.29 -33.76 -5.34
CA LEU A 88 35.34 -32.98 -4.53
C LEU A 88 36.06 -32.26 -3.39
N VAL A 89 37.01 -32.93 -2.71
CA VAL A 89 37.80 -32.32 -1.63
C VAL A 89 38.59 -31.10 -2.11
N SER A 90 39.07 -31.10 -3.37
CA SER A 90 39.79 -29.95 -3.93
C SER A 90 38.88 -28.83 -4.44
N GLN A 91 37.64 -29.13 -4.85
CA GLN A 91 36.70 -28.17 -5.42
C GLN A 91 35.76 -27.54 -4.38
N GLU A 92 35.36 -28.30 -3.37
CA GLU A 92 34.33 -27.90 -2.41
C GLU A 92 34.95 -27.57 -1.06
N LYS A 93 34.99 -26.26 -0.74
CA LYS A 93 35.46 -25.78 0.56
C LYS A 93 34.47 -26.08 1.69
N ASN A 94 33.17 -26.16 1.39
CA ASN A 94 32.16 -26.51 2.38
C ASN A 94 32.05 -28.02 2.48
N GLU A 95 32.49 -28.57 3.61
CA GLU A 95 32.60 -30.01 3.82
C GLU A 95 31.25 -30.74 3.79
N ASP A 96 30.17 -30.09 4.26
CA ASP A 96 28.83 -30.68 4.21
C ASP A 96 28.33 -30.83 2.76
N ILE A 97 28.58 -29.82 1.93
CA ILE A 97 28.26 -29.87 0.49
C ILE A 97 29.12 -30.92 -0.21
N GLY A 98 30.42 -30.96 0.09
CA GLY A 98 31.34 -31.95 -0.46
C GLY A 98 30.92 -33.38 -0.14
N LEU A 99 30.54 -33.64 1.12
CA LEU A 99 30.06 -34.94 1.57
C LEU A 99 28.75 -35.35 0.90
N GLU A 100 27.78 -34.45 0.85
CA GLU A 100 26.51 -34.75 0.18
C GLU A 100 26.73 -35.03 -1.31
N LYS A 101 27.53 -34.22 -2.01
CA LYS A 101 27.88 -34.47 -3.43
C LYS A 101 28.56 -35.82 -3.63
N PHE A 102 29.43 -36.22 -2.71
CA PHE A 102 30.08 -37.51 -2.74
C PHE A 102 29.08 -38.66 -2.58
N LEU A 103 28.15 -38.58 -1.63
CA LEU A 103 27.12 -39.62 -1.44
C LEU A 103 26.19 -39.73 -2.66
N GLN A 104 25.85 -38.61 -3.29
CA GLN A 104 25.05 -38.60 -4.52
C GLN A 104 25.79 -39.20 -5.73
N SER A 105 27.10 -39.36 -5.66
CA SER A 105 27.90 -39.97 -6.73
C SER A 105 27.83 -41.50 -6.75
N PHE A 106 27.22 -42.16 -5.75
CA PHE A 106 27.13 -43.62 -5.68
C PHE A 106 26.22 -44.24 -6.76
N GLY A 107 25.46 -43.43 -7.50
CA GLY A 107 24.62 -43.89 -8.60
C GLY A 107 23.37 -44.61 -8.09
N VAL A 108 23.19 -45.88 -8.48
CA VAL A 108 22.02 -46.69 -8.07
C VAL A 108 21.97 -46.92 -6.55
N ASP A 109 23.14 -46.94 -5.90
CA ASP A 109 23.24 -47.09 -4.44
C ASP A 109 23.27 -45.73 -3.69
N ALA A 110 23.05 -44.62 -4.41
CA ALA A 110 22.99 -43.32 -3.77
C ALA A 110 21.85 -43.28 -2.74
N PRO A 111 22.11 -42.73 -1.54
CA PRO A 111 21.06 -42.44 -0.60
C PRO A 111 19.99 -41.53 -1.24
N PRO A 112 18.73 -41.60 -0.80
CA PRO A 112 17.68 -40.72 -1.29
C PRO A 112 18.10 -39.25 -1.19
N LEU A 113 17.75 -38.46 -2.21
CA LEU A 113 18.02 -37.02 -2.22
C LEU A 113 17.38 -36.33 -1.00
N PRO A 114 17.96 -35.22 -0.53
CA PRO A 114 17.33 -34.35 0.46
C PRO A 114 15.92 -33.92 0.01
N LYS A 115 15.07 -33.54 0.96
CA LYS A 115 13.68 -33.17 0.67
C LYS A 115 13.40 -31.74 1.10
N LEU A 116 13.39 -30.84 0.12
CA LEU A 116 13.04 -29.43 0.32
C LEU A 116 11.55 -29.27 0.68
N THR A 117 11.30 -28.70 1.85
CA THR A 117 10.00 -28.19 2.28
C THR A 117 10.09 -26.68 2.45
N VAL A 118 9.05 -25.96 2.02
CA VAL A 118 8.92 -24.52 2.18
C VAL A 118 7.73 -24.28 3.09
N SER A 119 7.87 -23.44 4.12
CA SER A 119 6.80 -23.19 5.10
C SER A 119 5.53 -22.62 4.45
N GLU A 120 5.71 -21.80 3.41
CA GLU A 120 4.62 -21.16 2.67
C GLU A 120 4.55 -21.67 1.22
N ALA A 121 3.38 -22.21 0.84
CA ALA A 121 3.14 -22.63 -0.55
C ALA A 121 3.01 -21.43 -1.51
N SER A 122 2.67 -20.25 -1.00
CA SER A 122 2.56 -19.00 -1.75
C SER A 122 2.84 -17.81 -0.83
N LEU A 123 3.56 -16.80 -1.31
CA LEU A 123 3.89 -15.61 -0.53
C LEU A 123 2.99 -14.43 -0.93
N SER A 124 2.08 -14.03 -0.05
CA SER A 124 1.20 -12.86 -0.29
C SER A 124 1.61 -11.66 0.55
N PHE A 125 1.90 -10.55 -0.11
CA PHE A 125 2.10 -9.25 0.53
C PHE A 125 0.78 -8.52 0.77
N GLY A 126 -0.35 -9.03 0.25
CA GLY A 126 -1.66 -8.40 0.36
C GLY A 126 -1.72 -7.02 -0.30
N ARG A 127 -2.55 -6.13 0.25
CA ARG A 127 -2.67 -4.75 -0.20
C ARG A 127 -1.58 -3.88 0.42
N VAL A 128 -0.72 -3.30 -0.41
CA VAL A 128 0.45 -2.54 0.05
C VAL A 128 0.42 -1.12 -0.50
N ASP A 129 0.51 -0.13 0.39
CA ASP A 129 0.62 1.28 -0.01
C ASP A 129 1.92 1.52 -0.78
N VAL A 130 1.80 2.04 -2.00
CA VAL A 130 2.95 2.31 -2.88
C VAL A 130 4.01 3.20 -2.22
N ASN A 131 3.64 4.11 -1.32
CA ASN A 131 4.62 4.95 -0.60
C ASN A 131 5.41 4.13 0.44
N LEU A 132 4.80 3.09 1.01
CA LEU A 132 5.49 2.22 1.95
C LEU A 132 6.40 1.22 1.23
N ILE A 133 6.06 0.79 0.01
CA ILE A 133 6.94 0.00 -0.85
C ILE A 133 8.25 0.77 -1.11
N ALA A 134 8.13 2.06 -1.46
CA ALA A 134 9.30 2.91 -1.71
C ALA A 134 10.20 3.09 -0.47
N SER A 135 9.66 2.88 0.73
CA SER A 135 10.45 2.92 1.98
C SER A 135 11.21 1.62 2.28
N GLY A 136 11.02 0.55 1.49
CA GLY A 136 11.68 -0.75 1.68
C GLY A 136 11.24 -1.51 2.94
N LYS A 137 10.15 -1.09 3.60
CA LYS A 137 9.70 -1.63 4.90
C LYS A 137 8.76 -2.84 4.80
N TYR A 138 8.36 -3.25 3.60
CA TYR A 138 7.46 -4.38 3.42
C TYR A 138 8.24 -5.67 3.17
N THR A 139 8.47 -6.40 4.25
CA THR A 139 9.17 -7.68 4.26
C THR A 139 8.22 -8.82 4.64
N LYS A 140 8.46 -10.00 4.07
CA LYS A 140 7.84 -11.26 4.49
C LYS A 140 8.92 -12.33 4.55
N GLN A 141 8.87 -13.14 5.59
CA GLN A 141 9.78 -14.27 5.77
C GLN A 141 9.08 -15.58 5.43
N PHE A 142 9.85 -16.52 4.92
CA PHE A 142 9.46 -17.92 4.78
C PHE A 142 10.66 -18.80 5.05
N ASP A 143 10.40 -20.01 5.50
CA ASP A 143 11.42 -20.95 5.93
C ASP A 143 11.60 -22.06 4.90
N LEU A 144 12.86 -22.41 4.69
CA LEU A 144 13.30 -23.55 3.93
C LEU A 144 13.80 -24.61 4.91
N ALA A 145 13.28 -25.82 4.79
CA ALA A 145 13.66 -26.93 5.64
C ALA A 145 13.96 -28.18 4.81
N ASN A 146 14.97 -28.93 5.24
CA ASN A 146 15.19 -30.29 4.78
C ASN A 146 14.39 -31.24 5.66
N SER A 147 13.34 -31.82 5.09
CA SER A 147 12.48 -32.82 5.74
C SER A 147 12.91 -34.26 5.44
N GLY A 148 14.03 -34.43 4.73
CA GLY A 148 14.62 -35.73 4.38
C GLY A 148 16.00 -35.91 5.03
N ARG A 149 16.79 -36.85 4.50
CA ARG A 149 18.18 -37.08 4.92
C ARG A 149 19.15 -36.08 4.32
N GLY A 150 20.42 -36.18 4.74
CA GLY A 150 21.53 -35.47 4.12
C GLY A 150 21.54 -33.97 4.33
N TYR A 151 22.24 -33.28 3.41
CA TYR A 151 22.46 -31.84 3.48
C TYR A 151 21.85 -31.10 2.30
N LEU A 152 21.00 -30.12 2.60
CA LEU A 152 20.33 -29.31 1.59
C LEU A 152 21.16 -28.06 1.25
N TYR A 153 21.34 -27.79 -0.04
CA TYR A 153 21.97 -26.57 -0.50
C TYR A 153 21.40 -26.13 -1.85
N GLY A 154 21.49 -24.84 -2.14
CA GLY A 154 20.99 -24.31 -3.40
C GLY A 154 21.00 -22.79 -3.51
N ASN A 155 20.39 -22.33 -4.61
CA ASN A 155 20.30 -20.93 -4.97
C ASN A 155 18.84 -20.50 -5.07
N ILE A 156 18.58 -19.25 -4.70
CA ILE A 156 17.26 -18.63 -4.70
C ILE A 156 17.31 -17.43 -5.65
N ALA A 157 16.32 -17.35 -6.54
CA ALA A 157 16.18 -16.24 -7.46
C ALA A 157 14.74 -15.75 -7.51
N SER A 158 14.55 -14.45 -7.69
CA SER A 158 13.25 -13.86 -8.03
C SER A 158 13.09 -13.78 -9.55
N SER A 159 11.91 -14.11 -10.06
CA SER A 159 11.57 -13.92 -11.48
C SER A 159 11.23 -12.46 -11.83
N VAL A 160 11.21 -11.56 -10.83
CA VAL A 160 10.72 -10.19 -10.96
C VAL A 160 11.64 -9.20 -10.25
N SER A 161 11.78 -8.01 -10.84
CA SER A 161 12.67 -6.94 -10.34
C SER A 161 12.06 -6.11 -9.20
N TRP A 162 10.77 -6.29 -8.91
CA TRP A 162 10.08 -5.57 -7.84
C TRP A 162 10.22 -6.23 -6.46
N LEU A 163 10.80 -7.43 -6.41
CA LEU A 163 11.03 -8.22 -5.22
C LEU A 163 12.54 -8.47 -5.04
N GLN A 164 13.06 -8.12 -3.87
CA GLN A 164 14.44 -8.38 -3.48
C GLN A 164 14.46 -9.48 -2.41
N LEU A 165 15.46 -10.36 -2.50
CA LEU A 165 15.70 -11.41 -1.51
C LEU A 165 16.99 -11.07 -0.76
N ASP A 166 17.00 -11.28 0.55
CA ASP A 166 18.19 -11.10 1.39
C ASP A 166 19.24 -12.19 1.13
N THR A 167 18.78 -13.40 0.81
CA THR A 167 19.60 -14.59 0.63
C THR A 167 19.44 -15.11 -0.80
N LEU A 168 20.56 -15.19 -1.52
CA LEU A 168 20.61 -15.67 -2.91
C LEU A 168 21.13 -17.11 -3.01
N SER A 169 21.83 -17.59 -1.99
CA SER A 169 22.29 -18.97 -1.85
C SER A 169 22.21 -19.37 -0.39
N PHE A 170 21.90 -20.65 -0.15
CA PHE A 170 21.80 -21.20 1.19
C PHE A 170 22.41 -22.59 1.25
N ASN A 171 22.92 -22.92 2.41
CA ASN A 171 23.51 -24.20 2.75
C ASN A 171 23.08 -24.56 4.17
N GLY A 172 22.46 -25.72 4.34
CA GLY A 172 21.98 -26.18 5.62
C GLY A 172 20.55 -26.71 5.56
N ASN A 173 20.21 -27.45 6.61
CA ASN A 173 18.91 -28.11 6.71
C ASN A 173 17.79 -27.17 7.12
N ASN A 174 18.08 -25.97 7.63
CA ASN A 174 17.09 -24.93 7.90
C ASN A 174 17.66 -23.57 7.47
N SER A 175 16.86 -22.78 6.79
CA SER A 175 17.22 -21.41 6.39
C SER A 175 15.97 -20.54 6.31
N THR A 176 16.02 -19.35 6.89
CA THR A 176 14.95 -18.35 6.79
C THR A 176 15.32 -17.33 5.73
N VAL A 177 14.40 -17.06 4.80
CA VAL A 177 14.60 -16.13 3.69
C VAL A 177 13.64 -14.96 3.84
N THR A 178 14.17 -13.75 3.77
CA THR A 178 13.38 -12.52 3.80
C THR A 178 13.20 -11.98 2.38
N ALA A 179 11.94 -11.89 1.95
CA ALA A 179 11.56 -11.25 0.70
C ALA A 179 11.04 -9.83 0.98
N THR A 180 11.66 -8.84 0.32
CA THR A 180 11.36 -7.42 0.46
C THR A 180 10.76 -6.89 -0.83
N ALA A 181 9.58 -6.30 -0.76
CA ALA A 181 9.00 -5.58 -1.91
C ALA A 181 9.69 -4.21 -2.05
N VAL A 182 10.41 -4.01 -3.16
CA VAL A 182 11.19 -2.78 -3.43
C VAL A 182 10.57 -1.88 -4.48
N ARG A 183 9.66 -2.41 -5.32
CA ARG A 183 8.90 -1.64 -6.31
C ARG A 183 7.45 -2.12 -6.38
N PRO A 184 6.52 -1.32 -6.90
CA PRO A 184 5.17 -1.78 -7.19
C PRO A 184 5.17 -2.92 -8.21
N GLY A 185 4.44 -3.99 -7.92
CA GLY A 185 4.30 -5.18 -8.74
C GLY A 185 3.05 -5.95 -8.33
N LYS A 186 2.59 -6.89 -9.17
CA LYS A 186 1.36 -7.67 -8.91
C LYS A 186 1.61 -9.15 -8.69
N HIS A 187 2.34 -9.77 -9.62
CA HIS A 187 2.63 -11.19 -9.62
C HIS A 187 4.12 -11.41 -9.84
N GLY A 188 4.64 -12.46 -9.23
CA GLY A 188 6.03 -12.89 -9.36
C GLY A 188 6.18 -14.34 -8.92
N THR A 189 7.38 -14.89 -9.06
CA THR A 189 7.69 -16.24 -8.61
C THR A 189 9.10 -16.25 -8.05
N ILE A 190 9.26 -16.79 -6.84
CA ILE A 190 10.57 -17.14 -6.29
C ILE A 190 10.91 -18.55 -6.79
N ILE A 191 12.06 -18.70 -7.42
CA ILE A 191 12.57 -19.96 -7.95
C ILE A 191 13.70 -20.42 -7.03
N ILE A 192 13.47 -21.53 -6.34
CA ILE A 192 14.43 -22.17 -5.45
C ILE A 192 14.99 -23.38 -6.21
N ARG A 193 16.30 -23.37 -6.50
CA ARG A 193 17.01 -24.48 -7.16
C ARG A 193 17.95 -25.13 -6.16
N THR A 194 17.72 -26.39 -5.83
CA THR A 194 18.54 -27.14 -4.86
C THR A 194 19.01 -28.46 -5.45
N ASN A 195 19.87 -29.16 -4.72
CA ASN A 195 20.16 -30.57 -4.98
C ASN A 195 18.93 -31.49 -4.85
N ALA A 196 17.88 -31.05 -4.15
CA ALA A 196 16.59 -31.76 -4.04
C ALA A 196 15.61 -31.46 -5.20
N GLY A 197 16.00 -30.65 -6.18
CA GLY A 197 15.18 -30.26 -7.31
C GLY A 197 14.80 -28.78 -7.32
N ILE A 198 13.73 -28.44 -8.06
CA ILE A 198 13.32 -27.05 -8.27
C ILE A 198 11.93 -26.84 -7.67
N LYS A 199 11.81 -25.86 -6.77
CA LYS A 199 10.53 -25.41 -6.20
C LYS A 199 10.24 -23.97 -6.65
N LYS A 200 8.99 -23.73 -7.04
CA LYS A 200 8.49 -22.39 -7.39
C LYS A 200 7.49 -21.95 -6.33
N VAL A 201 7.72 -20.77 -5.74
CA VAL A 201 6.82 -20.16 -4.77
C VAL A 201 6.20 -18.94 -5.44
N PRO A 202 4.89 -18.98 -5.79
CA PRO A 202 4.21 -17.82 -6.36
C PRO A 202 4.16 -16.68 -5.35
N VAL A 203 4.37 -15.46 -5.81
CA VAL A 203 4.33 -14.24 -5.00
C VAL A 203 3.27 -13.30 -5.54
N THR A 204 2.44 -12.75 -4.66
CA THR A 204 1.37 -11.81 -5.02
C THR A 204 1.42 -10.55 -4.16
N MET A 205 1.09 -9.42 -4.79
CA MET A 205 0.97 -8.11 -4.14
C MET A 205 -0.11 -7.29 -4.84
N GLU A 206 -0.90 -6.53 -4.10
CA GLU A 206 -1.89 -5.59 -4.64
C GLU A 206 -1.47 -4.16 -4.27
N PRO A 207 -0.74 -3.44 -5.14
CA PRO A 207 -0.30 -2.10 -4.83
C PRO A 207 -1.51 -1.16 -4.78
N ILE A 208 -1.72 -0.51 -3.64
CA ILE A 208 -2.75 0.51 -3.46
C ILE A 208 -2.12 1.90 -3.59
N HIS A 209 -2.66 2.70 -4.51
CA HIS A 209 -2.34 4.13 -4.53
C HIS A 209 -3.27 4.87 -3.57
N PRO A 210 -2.76 5.75 -2.70
CA PRO A 210 -3.61 6.58 -1.87
C PRO A 210 -4.51 7.46 -2.74
N TRP A 211 -5.80 7.15 -2.72
CA TRP A 211 -6.86 7.79 -3.51
C TRP A 211 -7.03 9.29 -3.22
N TRP A 212 -6.46 9.79 -2.11
CA TRP A 212 -6.55 11.19 -1.69
C TRP A 212 -5.48 12.12 -2.29
N LYS A 213 -4.36 11.58 -2.82
CA LYS A 213 -3.31 12.42 -3.44
C LYS A 213 -3.80 13.22 -4.66
N PRO A 214 -4.63 12.67 -5.58
CA PRO A 214 -5.25 13.47 -6.63
C PRO A 214 -6.13 14.58 -6.05
N VAL A 215 -6.89 14.28 -4.99
CA VAL A 215 -7.82 15.24 -4.38
C VAL A 215 -7.09 16.44 -3.77
N LEU A 216 -5.97 16.23 -3.09
CA LEU A 216 -5.16 17.35 -2.54
C LEU A 216 -4.38 18.11 -3.61
N MET A 217 -3.85 17.43 -4.63
CA MET A 217 -3.10 18.09 -5.70
C MET A 217 -4.02 18.97 -6.56
N TYR A 218 -5.23 18.51 -6.87
CA TYR A 218 -6.22 19.31 -7.60
C TYR A 218 -6.97 20.30 -6.70
N GLY A 219 -7.17 19.98 -5.43
CA GLY A 219 -7.73 20.90 -4.44
C GLY A 219 -6.83 22.11 -4.22
N GLY A 220 -5.52 21.91 -4.03
CA GLY A 220 -4.55 22.99 -3.82
C GLY A 220 -4.40 23.92 -5.03
N ILE A 221 -4.49 23.39 -6.26
CA ILE A 221 -4.53 24.21 -7.48
C ILE A 221 -5.81 25.07 -7.52
N GLY A 222 -6.96 24.51 -7.12
CA GLY A 222 -8.23 25.24 -7.03
C GLY A 222 -8.21 26.37 -5.99
N VAL A 223 -7.61 26.14 -4.81
CA VAL A 223 -7.50 27.18 -3.78
C VAL A 223 -6.50 28.27 -4.16
N ASN A 224 -5.34 27.91 -4.73
CA ASN A 224 -4.35 28.91 -5.17
C ASN A 224 -4.88 29.80 -6.30
N LEU A 225 -5.64 29.26 -7.26
CA LEU A 225 -6.28 30.07 -8.29
C LEU A 225 -7.37 30.99 -7.72
N GLY A 226 -8.06 30.57 -6.65
CA GLY A 226 -9.00 31.41 -5.92
C GLY A 226 -8.33 32.60 -5.23
N VAL A 227 -7.21 32.35 -4.53
CA VAL A 227 -6.44 33.42 -3.86
C VAL A 227 -5.82 34.37 -4.89
N ILE A 228 -5.26 33.85 -5.99
CA ILE A 228 -4.73 34.69 -7.09
C ILE A 228 -5.84 35.57 -7.70
N ARG A 229 -7.06 35.05 -7.87
CA ARG A 229 -8.20 35.86 -8.34
C ARG A 229 -8.60 36.96 -7.36
N ILE A 230 -8.57 36.70 -6.06
CA ILE A 230 -8.85 37.71 -5.03
C ILE A 230 -7.77 38.80 -5.04
N ILE A 231 -6.49 38.41 -5.15
CA ILE A 231 -5.38 39.37 -5.23
C ILE A 231 -5.47 40.21 -6.51
N ILE A 232 -5.75 39.60 -7.67
CA ILE A 232 -5.94 40.34 -8.93
C ILE A 232 -7.14 41.29 -8.81
N ALA A 233 -8.25 40.86 -8.22
CA ALA A 233 -9.42 41.73 -8.01
C ALA A 233 -9.12 42.90 -7.06
N MET A 234 -8.34 42.68 -6.00
CA MET A 234 -7.89 43.74 -5.09
C MET A 234 -6.95 44.73 -5.77
N ILE A 235 -6.00 44.26 -6.58
CA ILE A 235 -5.12 45.13 -7.38
C ILE A 235 -5.93 45.92 -8.41
N TYR A 236 -6.90 45.28 -9.07
CA TYR A 236 -7.75 45.94 -10.05
C TYR A 236 -8.60 47.05 -9.42
N LEU A 237 -9.17 46.81 -8.23
CA LEU A 237 -9.89 47.82 -7.46
C LEU A 237 -8.98 48.97 -7.01
N ALA A 238 -7.79 48.67 -6.50
CA ALA A 238 -6.84 49.68 -6.05
C ALA A 238 -6.31 50.57 -7.19
N VAL A 239 -6.08 50.00 -8.38
CA VAL A 239 -5.63 50.76 -9.56
C VAL A 239 -6.77 51.57 -10.17
N TYR A 240 -8.02 51.10 -10.09
CA TYR A 240 -9.17 51.84 -10.64
C TYR A 240 -9.63 52.99 -9.75
N GLU A 241 -9.52 52.91 -8.42
CA GLU A 241 -9.86 54.02 -7.53
C GLU A 241 -9.03 55.29 -7.81
N GLU A 242 -7.80 55.15 -8.31
CA GLU A 242 -6.97 56.32 -8.70
C GLU A 242 -7.30 56.87 -10.10
N LEU A 243 -7.84 56.06 -11.01
CA LEU A 243 -8.11 56.47 -12.39
C LEU A 243 -9.50 57.12 -12.57
N ASP A 244 -10.49 56.75 -11.76
CA ASP A 244 -11.89 57.13 -12.01
C ASP A 244 -12.26 58.53 -11.48
N VAL A 245 -11.58 59.02 -10.44
CA VAL A 245 -11.95 60.31 -9.81
C VAL A 245 -11.65 61.51 -10.71
N TRP A 246 -10.65 61.41 -11.59
CA TRP A 246 -10.18 62.54 -12.41
C TRP A 246 -10.83 62.63 -13.79
N ALA A 247 -11.09 61.52 -14.46
CA ALA A 247 -11.68 61.53 -15.81
C ALA A 247 -13.22 61.62 -15.81
N PHE A 248 -13.88 61.00 -14.83
CA PHE A 248 -15.34 60.85 -14.83
C PHE A 248 -16.10 62.10 -14.34
N ASN A 249 -15.52 62.85 -13.40
CA ASN A 249 -16.10 64.12 -12.90
C ASN A 249 -16.17 65.23 -13.97
N LYS A 250 -15.48 65.08 -15.10
CA LYS A 250 -15.47 66.08 -16.17
C LYS A 250 -16.57 65.87 -17.21
N ILE A 251 -17.21 64.70 -17.24
CA ILE A 251 -18.16 64.32 -18.30
C ILE A 251 -19.62 64.31 -17.80
N PHE A 252 -19.87 64.03 -16.52
CA PHE A 252 -21.23 63.95 -15.98
C PHE A 252 -21.44 64.97 -14.86
N SER A 253 -22.25 66.00 -15.12
CA SER A 253 -22.48 67.10 -14.17
C SER A 253 -23.70 66.91 -13.25
N SER A 254 -24.37 65.76 -13.29
CA SER A 254 -25.48 65.45 -12.38
C SER A 254 -25.27 64.12 -11.66
N THR A 255 -25.46 64.13 -10.34
CA THR A 255 -25.27 62.98 -9.44
C THR A 255 -26.23 61.82 -9.73
N SER A 256 -27.34 62.06 -10.44
CA SER A 256 -28.32 61.03 -10.80
C SER A 256 -27.90 60.14 -11.97
N GLU A 257 -27.11 60.63 -12.92
CA GLU A 257 -26.67 59.85 -14.09
C GLU A 257 -25.52 58.89 -13.75
N LEU A 258 -24.57 59.34 -12.93
CA LEU A 258 -23.50 58.50 -12.37
C LEU A 258 -24.04 57.31 -11.56
N TRP A 259 -25.14 57.52 -10.84
CA TRP A 259 -25.76 56.47 -10.04
C TRP A 259 -26.41 55.38 -10.90
N PHE A 260 -27.03 55.77 -12.02
CA PHE A 260 -27.64 54.82 -12.95
C PHE A 260 -26.59 53.96 -13.66
N ILE A 261 -25.48 54.56 -14.09
CA ILE A 261 -24.37 53.86 -14.74
C ILE A 261 -23.70 52.88 -13.77
N ASN A 262 -23.45 53.28 -12.51
CA ASN A 262 -22.87 52.39 -11.49
C ASN A 262 -23.77 51.17 -11.19
N ARG A 263 -25.10 51.34 -11.22
CA ARG A 263 -26.03 50.21 -11.06
C ARG A 263 -26.00 49.26 -12.25
N ILE A 264 -26.02 49.77 -13.48
CA ILE A 264 -25.90 48.94 -14.68
C ILE A 264 -24.57 48.19 -14.68
N TRP A 265 -23.49 48.84 -14.26
CA TRP A 265 -22.15 48.25 -14.22
C TRP A 265 -22.03 47.14 -13.17
N LEU A 266 -22.58 47.35 -11.97
CA LEU A 266 -22.65 46.34 -10.91
C LEU A 266 -23.49 45.13 -11.34
N ILE A 267 -24.67 45.38 -11.93
CA ILE A 267 -25.55 44.31 -12.44
C ILE A 267 -24.82 43.50 -13.52
N SER A 268 -24.12 44.18 -14.42
CA SER A 268 -23.34 43.53 -15.49
C SER A 268 -22.23 42.64 -14.92
N HIS A 269 -21.51 43.09 -13.90
CA HIS A 269 -20.46 42.29 -13.23
C HIS A 269 -21.02 41.04 -12.56
N VAL A 270 -22.16 41.17 -11.87
CA VAL A 270 -22.82 40.03 -11.21
C VAL A 270 -23.31 39.00 -12.24
N ILE A 271 -23.85 39.45 -13.37
CA ILE A 271 -24.28 38.58 -14.47
C ILE A 271 -23.07 37.86 -15.09
N ILE A 272 -21.99 38.58 -15.40
CA ILE A 272 -20.78 38.00 -16.01
C ILE A 272 -20.15 36.96 -15.08
N LEU A 273 -20.01 37.26 -13.78
CA LEU A 273 -19.45 36.31 -12.81
C LEU A 273 -20.34 35.06 -12.64
N SER A 274 -21.67 35.23 -12.69
CA SER A 274 -22.61 34.11 -12.65
C SER A 274 -22.50 33.22 -13.90
N ILE A 275 -22.34 33.82 -15.09
CA ILE A 275 -22.13 33.09 -16.35
C ILE A 275 -20.79 32.34 -16.32
N ILE A 276 -19.71 32.98 -15.87
CA ILE A 276 -18.39 32.32 -15.74
C ILE A 276 -18.48 31.13 -14.77
N GLY A 277 -19.19 31.28 -13.65
CA GLY A 277 -19.44 30.20 -12.70
C GLY A 277 -20.22 29.04 -13.32
N ALA A 278 -21.27 29.34 -14.09
CA ALA A 278 -22.08 28.35 -14.80
C ALA A 278 -21.28 27.61 -15.88
N VAL A 279 -20.52 28.32 -16.72
CA VAL A 279 -19.67 27.73 -17.75
C VAL A 279 -18.56 26.88 -17.14
N GLY A 280 -17.92 27.37 -16.07
CA GLY A 280 -16.94 26.60 -15.30
C GLY A 280 -17.52 25.29 -14.74
N SER A 281 -18.75 25.33 -14.24
CA SER A 281 -19.48 24.14 -13.76
C SER A 281 -19.75 23.12 -14.88
N VAL A 282 -20.14 23.59 -16.07
CA VAL A 282 -20.40 22.74 -17.25
C VAL A 282 -19.11 22.10 -17.79
N ILE A 283 -18.01 22.85 -17.86
CA ILE A 283 -16.70 22.32 -18.28
C ILE A 283 -16.21 21.28 -17.27
N TRP A 284 -16.40 21.53 -15.97
CA TRP A 284 -16.03 20.59 -14.90
C TRP A 284 -16.87 19.30 -14.93
N HIS A 285 -18.12 19.37 -15.37
CA HIS A 285 -19.03 18.22 -15.50
C HIS A 285 -18.56 17.15 -16.50
N LYS A 286 -17.67 17.49 -17.45
CA LYS A 286 -17.07 16.53 -18.38
C LYS A 286 -15.90 15.73 -17.79
N THR A 287 -15.40 16.09 -16.60
CA THR A 287 -14.41 15.29 -15.89
C THR A 287 -15.08 14.25 -14.97
N LYS A 288 -14.47 13.08 -14.79
CA LYS A 288 -15.05 11.87 -14.12
C LYS A 288 -15.55 12.04 -12.67
N TRP A 289 -15.56 13.25 -12.11
CA TRP A 289 -15.92 13.57 -10.72
C TRP A 289 -17.35 14.13 -10.54
N GLY A 290 -18.21 14.00 -11.55
CA GLY A 290 -19.53 14.66 -11.68
C GLY A 290 -20.63 14.37 -10.64
N ARG A 291 -20.35 13.81 -9.45
CA ARG A 291 -21.36 13.58 -8.41
C ARG A 291 -21.19 14.44 -7.16
N PHE A 292 -19.96 14.71 -6.71
CA PHE A 292 -19.70 15.56 -5.55
C PHE A 292 -19.89 17.05 -5.90
N ALA A 293 -19.45 17.43 -7.10
CA ALA A 293 -19.61 18.78 -7.62
C ALA A 293 -21.07 19.25 -7.72
N LYS A 294 -22.03 18.34 -7.98
CA LYS A 294 -23.46 18.67 -8.13
C LYS A 294 -24.09 19.20 -6.85
N VAL A 295 -23.64 18.74 -5.68
CA VAL A 295 -24.20 19.17 -4.39
C VAL A 295 -23.62 20.52 -3.98
N PHE A 296 -22.32 20.72 -4.20
CA PHE A 296 -21.64 21.96 -3.84
C PHE A 296 -22.03 23.12 -4.77
N SER A 297 -22.15 22.87 -6.08
CA SER A 297 -22.56 23.90 -7.05
C SER A 297 -23.99 24.39 -6.80
N GLY A 298 -24.90 23.51 -6.37
CA GLY A 298 -26.27 23.87 -6.05
C GLY A 298 -26.39 24.77 -4.83
N ALA A 299 -25.58 24.54 -3.79
CA ALA A 299 -25.57 25.36 -2.58
C ALA A 299 -25.01 26.77 -2.84
N VAL A 300 -23.91 26.86 -3.60
CA VAL A 300 -23.30 28.15 -3.98
C VAL A 300 -24.20 28.94 -4.92
N ALA A 301 -24.78 28.29 -5.94
CA ALA A 301 -25.74 28.95 -6.83
C ALA A 301 -26.99 29.44 -6.10
N GLY A 302 -27.52 28.63 -5.16
CA GLY A 302 -28.65 29.04 -4.32
C GLY A 302 -28.33 30.23 -3.42
N GLY A 303 -27.14 30.27 -2.83
CA GLY A 303 -26.68 31.40 -2.02
C GLY A 303 -26.53 32.69 -2.82
N ILE A 304 -25.98 32.61 -4.04
CA ILE A 304 -25.81 33.77 -4.92
C ILE A 304 -27.16 34.29 -5.42
N VAL A 305 -28.06 33.41 -5.89
CA VAL A 305 -29.40 33.83 -6.34
C VAL A 305 -30.21 34.42 -5.18
N GLY A 306 -30.14 33.82 -3.99
CA GLY A 306 -30.76 34.36 -2.78
C GLY A 306 -30.23 35.74 -2.41
N GLY A 307 -28.92 35.95 -2.50
CA GLY A 307 -28.30 37.27 -2.29
C GLY A 307 -28.70 38.31 -3.33
N ILE A 308 -28.83 37.92 -4.59
CA ILE A 308 -29.27 38.80 -5.68
C ILE A 308 -30.73 39.22 -5.49
N ILE A 309 -31.63 38.30 -5.16
CA ILE A 309 -33.03 38.61 -4.86
C ILE A 309 -33.11 39.53 -3.63
N PHE A 310 -32.31 39.27 -2.60
CA PHE A 310 -32.23 40.12 -1.41
C PHE A 310 -31.83 41.57 -1.74
N PHE A 311 -30.86 41.78 -2.63
CA PHE A 311 -30.42 43.12 -3.03
C PHE A 311 -31.35 43.81 -4.05
N LEU A 312 -32.05 43.05 -4.90
CA LEU A 312 -32.99 43.61 -5.88
C LEU A 312 -34.29 44.11 -5.24
N PHE A 313 -34.71 43.55 -4.11
CA PHE A 313 -35.99 43.87 -3.46
C PHE A 313 -35.88 44.83 -2.27
N LEU A 314 -34.69 45.34 -1.94
CA LEU A 314 -34.51 46.37 -0.91
C LEU A 314 -34.59 47.78 -1.52
N PRO A 315 -35.63 48.58 -1.23
CA PRO A 315 -35.65 50.00 -1.57
C PRO A 315 -34.71 50.75 -0.62
N LEU A 316 -33.44 50.87 -1.01
CA LEU A 316 -32.38 51.54 -0.22
C LEU A 316 -32.59 53.05 -0.07
N ASP A 317 -33.44 53.66 -0.89
CA ASP A 317 -33.85 55.06 -0.80
C ASP A 317 -34.70 55.33 0.46
N GLN A 318 -35.54 54.38 0.87
CA GLN A 318 -36.27 54.45 2.14
C GLN A 318 -35.35 54.21 3.36
N VAL A 319 -34.25 53.48 3.18
CA VAL A 319 -33.31 53.13 4.25
C VAL A 319 -32.47 54.33 4.67
N PHE A 320 -31.92 55.10 3.72
CA PHE A 320 -31.05 56.23 4.05
C PHE A 320 -31.82 57.47 4.55
N HIS A 321 -33.01 57.73 4.02
CA HIS A 321 -33.82 58.88 4.46
C HIS A 321 -34.39 58.72 5.88
N HIS A 322 -34.58 57.46 6.35
CA HIS A 322 -35.05 57.16 7.70
C HIS A 322 -33.90 57.00 8.73
N ILE A 323 -32.68 56.69 8.31
CA ILE A 323 -31.51 56.63 9.21
C ILE A 323 -31.01 58.05 9.54
N SER A 324 -31.11 59.00 8.62
CA SER A 324 -30.65 60.37 8.86
C SER A 324 -31.67 61.27 9.56
N SER A 325 -32.92 60.85 9.71
CA SER A 325 -33.95 61.64 10.38
C SER A 325 -34.82 60.78 11.31
N SER A 326 -34.80 61.17 12.58
CA SER A 326 -35.72 60.81 13.68
C SER A 326 -35.27 59.77 14.71
N SER A 327 -35.22 60.25 15.95
CA SER A 327 -35.82 59.62 17.12
C SER A 327 -37.16 58.97 16.74
N THR A 328 -37.19 57.67 16.49
CA THR A 328 -38.43 56.90 16.31
C THR A 328 -38.44 55.59 17.11
N ASN A 329 -39.68 55.20 17.44
CA ASN A 329 -40.13 54.20 18.40
C ASN A 329 -39.61 52.77 18.14
N GLY A 330 -39.53 51.99 19.22
CA GLY A 330 -38.93 50.64 19.28
C GLY A 330 -39.47 49.57 18.31
N LEU A 331 -40.58 49.81 17.62
CA LEU A 331 -41.15 48.91 16.61
C LEU A 331 -40.31 48.81 15.32
N VAL A 332 -39.61 49.89 14.92
CA VAL A 332 -38.78 49.87 13.69
C VAL A 332 -37.49 49.08 13.90
N LYS A 333 -36.87 49.18 15.09
CA LYS A 333 -35.71 48.36 15.46
C LYS A 333 -36.05 46.86 15.51
N PHE A 334 -37.27 46.52 15.93
CA PHE A 334 -37.74 45.13 15.97
C PHE A 334 -37.85 44.50 14.58
N SER A 335 -38.29 45.26 13.57
CA SER A 335 -38.41 44.76 12.19
C SER A 335 -37.05 44.43 11.55
N TRP A 336 -36.01 45.22 11.84
CA TRP A 336 -34.65 44.97 11.34
C TRP A 336 -34.00 43.72 11.92
N VAL A 337 -34.21 43.45 13.21
CA VAL A 337 -33.75 42.21 13.86
C VAL A 337 -34.44 41.01 13.20
N ILE A 338 -35.75 41.10 12.94
CA ILE A 338 -36.49 40.05 12.23
C ILE A 338 -35.89 39.80 10.84
N ILE A 339 -35.61 40.83 10.05
CA ILE A 339 -35.10 40.67 8.68
C ILE A 339 -33.70 40.03 8.65
N ILE A 340 -32.79 40.45 9.52
CA ILE A 340 -31.44 39.85 9.62
C ILE A 340 -31.54 38.39 10.10
N CYS A 341 -32.43 38.11 11.06
CA CYS A 341 -32.71 36.75 11.52
C CYS A 341 -33.28 35.87 10.39
N TRP A 342 -34.15 36.38 9.52
CA TRP A 342 -34.67 35.61 8.38
C TRP A 342 -33.62 35.33 7.31
N GLY A 343 -32.75 36.30 6.98
CA GLY A 343 -31.66 36.11 6.02
C GLY A 343 -30.62 35.08 6.50
N THR A 344 -30.23 35.17 7.76
CA THR A 344 -29.31 34.20 8.39
C THR A 344 -29.94 32.82 8.56
N LEU A 345 -31.24 32.74 8.89
CA LEU A 345 -31.99 31.49 8.95
C LEU A 345 -32.08 30.82 7.57
N GLY A 346 -32.32 31.57 6.50
CA GLY A 346 -32.33 31.04 5.13
C GLY A 346 -30.99 30.42 4.71
N LEU A 347 -29.89 31.10 5.04
CA LEU A 347 -28.53 30.58 4.81
C LEU A 347 -28.28 29.28 5.59
N PHE A 348 -28.66 29.25 6.88
CA PHE A 348 -28.51 28.08 7.73
C PHE A 348 -29.36 26.90 7.27
N ILE A 349 -30.61 27.12 6.85
CA ILE A 349 -31.48 26.09 6.30
C ILE A 349 -30.89 25.52 4.99
N GLY A 350 -30.33 26.37 4.14
CA GLY A 350 -29.66 25.93 2.90
C GLY A 350 -28.46 25.02 3.16
N ILE A 351 -27.60 25.40 4.12
CA ILE A 351 -26.44 24.59 4.53
C ILE A 351 -26.90 23.28 5.19
N ALA A 352 -27.84 23.34 6.12
CA ALA A 352 -28.37 22.18 6.83
C ALA A 352 -29.05 21.19 5.88
N ALA A 353 -29.82 21.66 4.90
CA ALA A 353 -30.45 20.81 3.89
C ALA A 353 -29.43 20.13 2.95
N GLY A 354 -28.30 20.80 2.68
CA GLY A 354 -27.17 20.23 1.95
C GLY A 354 -26.48 19.12 2.75
N VAL A 355 -26.21 19.36 4.03
CA VAL A 355 -25.56 18.42 4.96
C VAL A 355 -26.47 17.22 5.25
N CYS A 356 -27.77 17.41 5.51
CA CYS A 356 -28.72 16.33 5.74
C CYS A 356 -28.84 15.39 4.52
N ARG A 357 -28.91 15.93 3.29
CA ARG A 357 -28.93 15.10 2.07
C ARG A 357 -27.65 14.29 1.88
N TRP A 358 -26.51 14.81 2.34
CA TRP A 358 -25.23 14.10 2.32
C TRP A 358 -25.20 12.97 3.37
N LEU A 359 -25.63 13.25 4.60
CA LEU A 359 -25.66 12.28 5.70
C LEU A 359 -26.64 11.12 5.48
N VAL A 360 -27.85 11.40 4.96
CA VAL A 360 -28.86 10.38 4.61
C VAL A 360 -28.32 9.37 3.58
N ARG A 361 -27.38 9.78 2.72
CA ARG A 361 -26.83 8.93 1.65
C ARG A 361 -25.63 8.09 2.06
N ILE A 362 -24.99 8.39 3.19
CA ILE A 362 -23.86 7.62 3.77
C ILE A 362 -24.34 6.40 4.58
N ARG A 363 -25.66 6.19 4.71
CA ARG A 363 -26.31 4.95 5.18
C ARG A 363 -25.85 4.40 6.55
N ARG A 364 -25.16 5.18 7.39
CA ARG A 364 -24.74 4.74 8.74
C ARG A 364 -24.97 5.69 9.92
N LEU A 365 -25.54 6.88 9.74
CA LEU A 365 -25.86 7.75 10.89
C LEU A 365 -27.19 8.48 10.63
N PHE A 366 -28.30 7.74 10.73
CA PHE A 366 -29.64 8.31 10.62
C PHE A 366 -30.15 8.92 11.94
N PHE A 367 -29.47 8.67 13.08
CA PHE A 367 -29.99 9.02 14.41
C PHE A 367 -29.45 10.32 15.04
N CYS A 368 -28.42 10.97 14.48
CA CYS A 368 -27.80 12.15 15.13
C CYS A 368 -28.09 13.51 14.47
N ALA A 369 -28.65 13.56 13.26
CA ALA A 369 -28.78 14.83 12.53
C ALA A 369 -30.05 15.63 12.89
N ILE A 370 -31.15 14.93 13.22
CA ILE A 370 -32.44 15.56 13.54
C ILE A 370 -32.40 16.36 14.86
N PRO A 371 -31.74 15.89 15.96
CA PRO A 371 -31.69 16.64 17.20
C PRO A 371 -30.93 17.96 17.08
N VAL A 372 -29.81 17.98 16.36
CA VAL A 372 -28.93 19.17 16.32
C VAL A 372 -29.57 20.34 15.59
N GLY A 373 -30.25 20.08 14.46
CA GLY A 373 -30.94 21.13 13.71
C GLY A 373 -32.10 21.75 14.51
N VAL A 374 -32.87 20.91 15.22
CA VAL A 374 -33.97 21.37 16.07
C VAL A 374 -33.45 22.12 17.30
N LEU A 375 -32.35 21.67 17.92
CA LEU A 375 -31.74 22.33 19.07
C LEU A 375 -31.14 23.70 18.71
N CYS A 376 -30.53 23.85 17.52
CA CYS A 376 -30.05 25.15 17.04
C CYS A 376 -31.20 26.13 16.79
N ILE A 377 -32.32 25.67 16.23
CA ILE A 377 -33.51 26.51 16.02
C ILE A 377 -34.11 26.94 17.37
N ILE A 378 -34.23 26.03 18.34
CA ILE A 378 -34.74 26.34 19.69
C ILE A 378 -33.83 27.34 20.40
N PHE A 379 -32.50 27.15 20.35
CA PHE A 379 -31.54 28.08 20.95
C PHE A 379 -31.66 29.47 20.33
N PHE A 380 -31.82 29.55 19.02
CA PHE A 380 -31.94 30.82 18.31
C PHE A 380 -33.27 31.53 18.61
N ILE A 381 -34.38 30.80 18.75
CA ILE A 381 -35.67 31.34 19.19
C ILE A 381 -35.55 31.90 20.62
N LEU A 382 -34.93 31.15 21.54
CA LEU A 382 -34.75 31.59 22.93
C LEU A 382 -33.83 32.82 23.05
N TRP A 383 -32.80 32.90 22.20
CA TRP A 383 -31.93 34.08 22.10
C TRP A 383 -32.67 35.30 21.54
N ALA A 384 -33.47 35.12 20.49
CA ALA A 384 -34.27 36.20 19.89
C ALA A 384 -35.37 36.74 20.81
N MET A 385 -35.86 35.94 21.76
CA MET A 385 -36.83 36.38 22.77
C MET A 385 -36.20 37.20 23.91
N GLY A 386 -34.91 37.55 23.83
CA GLY A 386 -34.25 38.49 24.76
C GLY A 386 -33.96 37.93 26.15
N ASN A 387 -34.15 36.62 26.37
CA ASN A 387 -33.98 36.00 27.68
C ASN A 387 -32.56 35.39 27.80
N LEU A 388 -31.57 36.26 27.95
CA LEU A 388 -30.13 35.91 28.00
C LEU A 388 -29.78 34.88 29.10
N THR A 389 -30.57 34.81 30.17
CA THR A 389 -30.41 33.82 31.26
C THR A 389 -30.71 32.39 30.80
N TRP A 390 -31.69 32.19 29.92
CA TRP A 390 -32.05 30.87 29.40
C TRP A 390 -31.06 30.38 28.34
N GLY A 391 -30.53 31.28 27.51
CA GLY A 391 -29.46 30.96 26.56
C GLY A 391 -28.20 30.42 27.26
N ASN A 392 -27.76 31.07 28.34
CA ASN A 392 -26.60 30.62 29.11
C ASN A 392 -26.84 29.29 29.86
N GLN A 393 -28.04 29.07 30.40
CA GLN A 393 -28.37 27.79 31.04
C GLN A 393 -28.43 26.63 30.04
N PHE A 394 -28.95 26.87 28.83
CA PHE A 394 -29.00 25.87 27.77
C PHE A 394 -27.62 25.55 27.18
N ALA A 395 -26.76 26.56 26.99
CA ALA A 395 -25.38 26.36 26.57
C ALA A 395 -24.59 25.52 27.59
N ASN A 396 -24.77 25.79 28.89
CA ASN A 396 -24.15 25.00 29.96
C ASN A 396 -24.69 23.56 30.01
N PHE A 397 -25.99 23.36 29.73
CA PHE A 397 -26.60 22.02 29.63
C PHE A 397 -26.03 21.21 28.45
N LEU A 398 -25.82 21.83 27.28
CA LEU A 398 -25.20 21.19 26.13
C LEU A 398 -23.73 20.83 26.39
N ILE A 399 -22.96 21.74 27.00
CA ILE A 399 -21.54 21.51 27.34
C ILE A 399 -21.41 20.37 28.37
N SER A 400 -22.31 20.31 29.35
CA SER A 400 -22.38 19.23 30.35
C SER A 400 -22.64 17.85 29.71
N ASN A 401 -23.61 17.76 28.82
CA ASN A 401 -23.96 16.48 28.18
C ASN A 401 -22.93 16.02 27.14
N ILE A 402 -22.28 16.95 26.43
CA ILE A 402 -21.19 16.61 25.49
C ILE A 402 -19.97 16.06 26.25
N LYS A 403 -19.66 16.57 27.44
CA LYS A 403 -18.60 16.04 28.31
C LYS A 403 -18.88 14.65 28.87
N ASN A 404 -20.14 14.22 28.94
CA ASN A 404 -20.52 12.87 29.39
C ASN A 404 -20.63 11.87 28.22
N TRP A 405 -20.50 12.34 26.97
CA TRP A 405 -20.58 11.52 25.76
C TRP A 405 -19.22 11.16 25.16
N PHE A 406 -18.16 11.85 25.60
CA PHE A 406 -16.75 11.51 25.38
C PHE A 406 -16.16 11.01 26.69
#